data_AF-A0A3B4Z988-F1
#
_entry.id   AF-A0A3B4Z988-F1
#
_cell.length_a   1.000
_cell.length_b   1.000
_cell.length_c   1.000
_cell.angle_alpha   90.00
_cell.angle_beta   90.00
_cell.angle_gamma   90.00
#
_symmetry.space_group_name_H-M   'P 1'
#
loop_
_entity.id
_entity.type
_entity.pdbx_description
1 polymer ?
#
loop_
_entity_poly.entity_id
_entity_poly.type
_entity_poly.pdbx_seq_one_letter_code
_entity_poly.pdbx_strand_id
1 'polypeptide(L)'
;MMNSSFRGVFVHRYRDRLPEIRVACIEELGMWLKTDPEDFLNDGCLKYLGWTLHDKQSPVRMQCVRALQGLYQEKEFIGRLELFTSRFKERMLSMVLDKEADVAVEVVNLLLLIQQ
;
A
#
# COMPACT_ATOMS: atom_id res chain seq x y z
N MET A 1 2.79 10.35 -19.99
CA MET A 1 2.17 9.02 -20.20
C MET A 1 1.78 8.35 -18.88
N MET A 2 2.63 8.33 -17.85
CA MET A 2 2.26 7.81 -16.52
C MET A 2 1.11 8.58 -15.87
N ASN A 3 1.13 9.91 -15.89
CA ASN A 3 0.02 10.74 -15.34
C ASN A 3 -1.35 10.48 -16.00
N SER A 4 -1.37 10.19 -17.31
CA SER A 4 -2.62 9.83 -18.02
C SER A 4 -3.11 8.44 -17.63
N SER A 5 -2.20 7.46 -17.46
CA SER A 5 -2.58 6.13 -16.97
C SER A 5 -3.07 6.16 -15.53
N PHE A 6 -2.43 6.96 -14.67
CA PHE A 6 -2.84 7.13 -13.28
C PHE A 6 -4.26 7.72 -13.20
N ARG A 7 -4.49 8.87 -13.86
CA ARG A 7 -5.78 9.56 -13.84
C ARG A 7 -6.88 8.87 -14.66
N GLY A 8 -6.52 8.22 -15.77
CA GLY A 8 -7.49 7.61 -16.69
C GLY A 8 -7.86 6.17 -16.34
N VAL A 9 -6.97 5.44 -15.66
CA VAL A 9 -7.18 4.01 -15.37
C VAL A 9 -7.10 3.73 -13.88
N PHE A 10 -5.96 4.01 -13.23
CA PHE A 10 -5.71 3.57 -11.85
C PHE A 10 -6.79 4.08 -10.87
N VAL A 11 -7.12 5.37 -10.87
CA VAL A 11 -8.11 5.96 -9.94
C VAL A 11 -9.52 5.36 -10.09
N HIS A 12 -9.81 4.72 -11.23
CA HIS A 12 -11.07 4.03 -11.48
C HIS A 12 -11.01 2.54 -11.20
N ARG A 13 -9.83 1.91 -11.35
CA ARG A 13 -9.65 0.44 -11.31
C ARG A 13 -9.07 -0.10 -10.01
N TYR A 14 -8.41 0.72 -9.18
CA TYR A 14 -7.95 0.26 -7.85
C TYR A 14 -9.11 -0.21 -6.94
N ARG A 15 -10.33 0.21 -7.25
CA ARG A 15 -11.60 -0.14 -6.57
C ARG A 15 -12.54 -0.97 -7.46
N ASP A 16 -11.99 -1.69 -8.43
CA ASP A 16 -12.78 -2.54 -9.32
C ASP A 16 -13.54 -3.64 -8.53
N ARG A 17 -14.61 -4.17 -9.13
CA ARG A 17 -15.37 -5.29 -8.56
C ARG A 17 -14.51 -6.56 -8.48
N LEU A 18 -13.64 -6.78 -9.47
CA LEU A 18 -12.76 -7.94 -9.52
C LEU A 18 -11.50 -7.73 -8.64
N PRO A 19 -11.24 -8.58 -7.64
CA PRO A 19 -10.08 -8.42 -6.76
C PRO A 19 -8.74 -8.52 -7.50
N GLU A 20 -8.65 -9.31 -8.56
CA GLU A 20 -7.43 -9.50 -9.34
C GLU A 20 -6.99 -8.19 -10.01
N ILE A 21 -7.96 -7.39 -10.49
CA ILE A 21 -7.70 -6.05 -11.03
C ILE A 21 -7.21 -5.12 -9.92
N ARG A 22 -7.81 -5.20 -8.73
CA ARG A 22 -7.38 -4.39 -7.59
C ARG A 22 -5.95 -4.75 -7.15
N VAL A 23 -5.60 -6.04 -7.10
CA VAL A 23 -4.22 -6.50 -6.84
C VAL A 23 -3.27 -5.88 -7.84
N ALA A 24 -3.51 -6.03 -9.15
CA ALA A 24 -2.64 -5.49 -10.20
C ALA A 24 -2.47 -3.97 -10.09
N CYS A 25 -3.55 -3.23 -9.79
CA CYS A 25 -3.45 -1.79 -9.59
C CYS A 25 -2.53 -1.43 -8.42
N ILE A 26 -2.60 -2.18 -7.31
CA ILE A 26 -1.88 -1.88 -6.08
C ILE A 26 -0.42 -2.30 -6.16
N GLU A 27 -0.14 -3.37 -6.91
CA GLU A 27 1.21 -3.74 -7.33
C GLU A 27 1.87 -2.61 -8.13
N GLU A 28 1.22 -2.13 -9.19
CA GLU A 28 1.75 -1.05 -10.02
C GLU A 28 1.90 0.28 -9.25
N LEU A 29 0.96 0.60 -8.35
CA LEU A 29 1.11 1.77 -7.48
C LEU A 29 2.35 1.64 -6.59
N GLY A 30 2.58 0.48 -5.99
CA GLY A 30 3.79 0.21 -5.19
C GLY A 30 5.06 0.42 -6.01
N MET A 31 5.07 -0.03 -7.26
CA MET A 31 6.19 0.19 -8.18
C MET A 31 6.41 1.68 -8.47
N TRP A 32 5.37 2.43 -8.85
CA TRP A 32 5.51 3.86 -9.14
C TRP A 32 6.00 4.67 -7.93
N LEU A 33 5.49 4.36 -6.73
CA LEU A 33 5.94 4.99 -5.48
C LEU A 33 7.43 4.76 -5.21
N LYS A 34 7.99 3.63 -5.65
CA LYS A 34 9.42 3.31 -5.51
C LYS A 34 10.29 3.90 -6.63
N THR A 35 9.83 3.81 -7.89
CA THR A 35 10.66 4.13 -9.05
C THR A 35 10.63 5.61 -9.44
N ASP A 36 9.57 6.33 -9.06
CA ASP A 36 9.41 7.76 -9.33
C ASP A 36 8.84 8.49 -8.10
N PRO A 37 9.60 8.51 -6.98
CA PRO A 37 9.10 9.02 -5.71
C PRO A 37 8.80 10.52 -5.76
N GLU A 38 9.48 11.32 -6.58
CA GLU A 38 9.22 12.76 -6.70
C GLU A 38 7.78 13.05 -7.14
N ASP A 39 7.29 12.35 -8.16
CA ASP A 39 5.92 12.52 -8.64
C ASP A 39 4.88 11.72 -7.83
N PHE A 40 5.25 10.53 -7.33
CA PHE A 40 4.27 9.59 -6.76
C PHE A 40 4.27 9.50 -5.24
N LEU A 41 5.41 9.62 -4.54
CA LEU A 41 5.51 9.36 -3.09
C LEU A 41 4.97 10.52 -2.23
N ASN A 42 3.71 10.84 -2.42
CA ASN A 42 3.00 11.89 -1.69
C ASN A 42 1.65 11.38 -1.18
N ASP A 43 1.04 12.13 -0.26
CA ASP A 43 -0.25 11.77 0.35
C ASP A 43 -1.37 11.55 -0.67
N GLY A 44 -1.29 12.25 -1.82
CA GLY A 44 -2.24 12.12 -2.92
C GLY A 44 -2.32 10.71 -3.47
N CYS A 45 -1.19 10.00 -3.50
CA CYS A 45 -1.06 8.62 -3.96
C CYS A 45 -1.09 7.61 -2.80
N LEU A 46 -0.39 7.90 -1.69
CA LEU A 46 -0.30 7.00 -0.53
C LEU A 46 -1.68 6.67 0.07
N LYS A 47 -2.64 7.60 -0.02
CA LYS A 47 -4.02 7.34 0.43
C LYS A 47 -4.64 6.08 -0.18
N TYR A 48 -4.26 5.72 -1.42
CA TYR A 48 -4.80 4.54 -2.09
C TYR A 48 -4.32 3.24 -1.44
N LEU A 49 -3.07 3.18 -0.96
CA LEU A 49 -2.60 2.06 -0.14
C LEU A 49 -3.35 2.03 1.20
N GLY A 50 -3.49 3.18 1.85
CA GLY A 50 -4.17 3.27 3.15
C GLY A 50 -5.65 2.83 3.11
N TRP A 51 -6.37 3.19 2.04
CA TRP A 51 -7.73 2.69 1.81
C TRP A 51 -7.73 1.18 1.51
N THR A 52 -6.77 0.69 0.73
CA THR A 52 -6.68 -0.72 0.34
C THR A 52 -6.37 -1.66 1.49
N LEU A 53 -5.74 -1.18 2.58
CA LEU A 53 -5.63 -1.96 3.84
C LEU A 53 -6.99 -2.44 4.38
N HIS A 54 -8.10 -1.82 3.97
CA HIS A 54 -9.46 -2.17 4.38
C HIS A 54 -10.20 -3.06 3.37
N ASP A 55 -9.53 -3.53 2.32
CA ASP A 55 -10.15 -4.38 1.30
C ASP A 55 -10.72 -5.67 1.91
N LYS A 56 -11.86 -6.10 1.38
CA LYS A 56 -12.54 -7.31 1.87
C LYS A 56 -11.81 -8.58 1.45
N GLN A 57 -11.08 -8.55 0.34
CA GLN A 57 -10.39 -9.69 -0.23
C GLN A 57 -8.95 -9.71 0.26
N SER A 58 -8.53 -10.86 0.82
CA SER A 58 -7.19 -11.02 1.37
C SER A 58 -6.05 -10.86 0.38
N PRO A 59 -6.15 -11.27 -0.91
CA PRO A 59 -5.05 -11.05 -1.85
C PRO A 59 -4.75 -9.56 -2.07
N VAL A 60 -5.78 -8.72 -1.99
CA VAL A 60 -5.63 -7.27 -2.15
C VAL A 60 -4.95 -6.65 -0.93
N ARG A 61 -5.34 -7.08 0.29
CA ARG A 61 -4.66 -6.67 1.53
C ARG A 61 -3.20 -7.12 1.54
N MET A 62 -2.94 -8.37 1.15
CA MET A 62 -1.59 -8.94 1.01
C MET A 62 -0.72 -8.09 0.08
N GLN A 63 -1.21 -7.77 -1.11
CA GLN A 63 -0.47 -6.94 -2.06
C GLN A 63 -0.17 -5.54 -1.51
N CYS A 64 -1.13 -4.94 -0.82
CA CYS A 64 -0.94 -3.64 -0.17
C CYS A 64 0.16 -3.68 0.90
N VAL A 65 0.18 -4.73 1.74
CA VAL A 65 1.20 -4.90 2.78
C VAL A 65 2.59 -5.07 2.16
N ARG A 66 2.72 -5.88 1.10
CA ARG A 66 3.99 -6.05 0.37
C ARG A 66 4.48 -4.75 -0.27
N ALA A 67 3.58 -3.97 -0.88
CA ALA A 67 3.91 -2.66 -1.42
C ALA A 67 4.45 -1.73 -0.32
N LEU A 68 3.81 -1.70 0.85
CA LEU A 68 4.28 -0.92 2.00
C LEU A 68 5.64 -1.40 2.50
N GLN A 69 5.86 -2.71 2.65
CA GLN A 69 7.15 -3.26 3.06
C GLN A 69 8.28 -2.79 2.12
N GLY A 70 8.03 -2.83 0.81
CA GLY A 70 8.97 -2.34 -0.19
C GLY A 70 9.29 -0.84 -0.07
N LEU A 71 8.39 -0.03 0.48
CA LEU A 71 8.62 1.39 0.74
C LEU A 71 9.36 1.63 2.06
N TYR A 72 9.02 0.92 3.14
CA TYR A 72 9.70 1.07 4.44
C TYR A 72 11.10 0.45 4.47
N GLN A 73 11.46 -0.39 3.51
CA GLN A 73 12.84 -0.83 3.32
C GLN A 73 13.78 0.29 2.86
N GLU A 74 13.24 1.34 2.21
CA GLU A 74 14.03 2.44 1.66
C GLU A 74 14.15 3.56 2.71
N LYS A 75 15.32 3.68 3.36
CA LYS A 75 15.52 4.64 4.46
C LYS A 75 15.26 6.10 4.07
N GLU A 76 15.50 6.45 2.82
CA GLU A 76 15.28 7.80 2.28
C GLU A 76 13.78 8.16 2.23
N PHE A 77 12.89 7.16 2.22
CA PHE A 77 11.44 7.37 2.09
C PHE A 77 10.75 7.59 3.43
N ILE A 78 11.39 7.23 4.56
CA ILE A 78 10.74 7.18 5.88
C ILE A 78 10.12 8.52 6.27
N GLY A 79 10.82 9.64 6.07
CA GLY A 79 10.29 10.97 6.38
C GLY A 79 9.01 11.32 5.60
N ARG A 80 8.85 10.79 4.37
CA ARG A 80 7.64 10.99 3.55
C ARG A 80 6.50 10.05 3.95
N LEU A 81 6.77 9.00 4.72
CA LEU A 81 5.80 8.02 5.17
C LEU A 81 5.22 8.34 6.56
N GLU A 82 5.84 9.21 7.35
CA GLU A 82 5.44 9.48 8.76
C GLU A 82 3.95 9.80 8.92
N LEU A 83 3.40 10.69 8.09
CA LEU A 83 1.99 11.06 8.14
C LEU A 83 1.07 9.87 7.79
N PHE A 84 1.46 9.08 6.79
CA PHE A 84 0.76 7.86 6.43
C PHE A 84 0.79 6.86 7.59
N THR A 85 1.97 6.63 8.19
CA THR A 85 2.17 5.73 9.34
C THR A 85 1.25 6.13 10.47
N SER A 86 1.31 7.40 10.89
CA SER A 86 0.49 7.93 11.99
C SER A 86 -1.00 7.73 11.74
N ARG A 87 -1.45 8.02 10.52
CA ARG A 87 -2.86 7.91 10.13
C ARG A 87 -3.38 6.48 10.10
N PHE A 88 -2.59 5.52 9.62
CA PHE A 88 -3.03 4.14 9.39
C PHE A 88 -2.47 3.14 10.41
N LYS A 89 -1.74 3.59 11.43
CA LYS A 89 -1.14 2.76 12.48
C LYS A 89 -2.14 1.79 13.10
N GLU A 90 -3.27 2.30 13.59
CA GLU A 90 -4.30 1.47 14.23
C GLU A 90 -4.84 0.40 13.28
N ARG A 91 -4.97 0.74 11.99
CA ARG A 91 -5.39 -0.25 11.00
C ARG A 91 -4.34 -1.33 10.82
N MET A 92 -3.07 -0.98 10.65
CA MET A 92 -1.98 -1.95 10.51
C MET A 92 -1.87 -2.84 11.75
N LEU A 93 -1.94 -2.27 12.96
CA LEU A 93 -1.94 -3.03 14.21
C LEU A 93 -3.13 -4.00 14.29
N SER A 94 -4.33 -3.60 13.87
CA SER A 94 -5.49 -4.51 13.85
C SER A 94 -5.30 -5.70 12.90
N MET A 95 -4.48 -5.56 11.85
CA MET A 95 -4.24 -6.61 10.86
C MET A 95 -3.23 -7.66 11.32
N VAL A 96 -2.59 -7.53 12.49
CA VAL A 96 -1.84 -8.64 13.09
C VAL A 96 -2.76 -9.80 13.49
N LEU A 97 -4.06 -9.54 13.57
CA LEU A 97 -5.13 -10.52 13.76
C LEU A 97 -6.01 -10.60 12.50
N ASP A 98 -5.43 -10.40 11.32
CA ASP A 98 -6.16 -10.60 10.07
C ASP A 98 -6.75 -12.03 10.00
N LYS A 99 -7.91 -12.17 9.36
CA LYS A 99 -8.59 -13.47 9.22
C LYS A 99 -7.75 -14.48 8.44
N GLU A 100 -6.93 -14.00 7.50
CA GLU A 100 -5.97 -14.83 6.80
C GLU A 100 -4.61 -14.78 7.47
N ALA A 101 -4.12 -15.93 7.92
CA ALA A 101 -2.87 -16.05 8.67
C ALA A 101 -1.66 -15.50 7.89
N ASP A 102 -1.59 -15.73 6.58
CA ASP A 102 -0.50 -15.24 5.75
C ASP A 102 -0.45 -13.70 5.73
N VAL A 103 -1.61 -13.03 5.68
CA VAL A 103 -1.68 -11.57 5.73
C VAL A 103 -1.21 -11.08 7.10
N ALA A 104 -1.63 -11.74 8.18
CA ALA A 104 -1.21 -11.37 9.53
C ALA A 104 0.32 -11.46 9.71
N VAL A 105 0.96 -12.52 9.19
CA VAL A 105 2.42 -12.68 9.21
C VAL A 105 3.11 -11.53 8.48
N GLU A 106 2.65 -11.17 7.28
CA GLU A 106 3.27 -10.08 6.52
C GLU A 106 3.06 -8.71 7.17
N VAL A 107 1.95 -8.52 7.87
CA VAL A 107 1.73 -7.29 8.65
C VAL A 107 2.71 -7.21 9.81
N VAL A 108 2.99 -8.31 10.50
CA VAL A 108 4.03 -8.33 11.55
C VAL A 108 5.39 -7.94 10.95
N ASN A 109 5.75 -8.51 9.79
CA ASN A 109 6.99 -8.14 9.09
C ASN A 109 7.02 -6.64 8.72
N LEU A 110 5.90 -6.09 8.26
CA LEU A 110 5.77 -4.66 7.97
C LEU A 110 5.99 -3.80 9.23
N LEU A 111 5.38 -4.17 10.35
CA LEU A 111 5.54 -3.43 11.61
C LEU A 111 6.98 -3.48 12.13
N LEU A 112 7.69 -4.59 11.94
CA LEU A 112 9.12 -4.70 12.26
C LEU A 112 9.99 -3.80 11.39
N LEU A 113 9.61 -3.52 10.14
CA LEU A 113 10.30 -2.53 9.30
C LEU A 113 10.02 -1.10 9.77
N ILE A 114 8.79 -0.81 10.22
CA ILE A 114 8.41 0.52 10.70
C ILE A 114 9.10 0.88 12.03
N GLN A 115 9.47 -0.11 12.84
CA GLN A 115 10.14 0.10 14.12
C GLN A 115 11.66 0.38 14.00
N GLN A 116 12.29 0.00 12.88
CA GLN A 116 13.73 0.18 12.65
C GLN A 116 14.11 1.63 12.36
#